data_AF-A0A8T8SCS8-F1
#
_entry.id   AF-A0A8T8SCS8-F1
#
_cell.length_a   1.000
_cell.length_b   1.000
_cell.length_c   1.000
_cell.angle_alpha   90.00
_cell.angle_beta   90.00
_cell.angle_gamma   90.00
#
_symmetry.space_group_name_H-M   'P 1'
#
loop_
_entity.id
_entity.type
_entity.pdbx_description
1 polymer ?
#
loop_
_entity_poly.entity_id
_entity_poly.type
_entity_poly.pdbx_seq_one_letter_code
_entity_poly.pdbx_strand_id
1 'polypeptide(L)'
;MIDAVGKFRGRNAKAFIRKYEALGARMGATHHDLLQDLSFYVLDEDPDVFGLIETHSAYIANDWPGVRHYILTGFEGPEIDKYTEHDLAVFVSQAWTIGTLTELNHYSLSFKDIGDKLLLRGQIGHKQLLQYFVRGLPNEVLLALGDSTLKDEDATFQHVLEDVQRCFAPTTFWKKATLEK
;
A
#
# COMPACT_ATOMS: atom_id res chain seq x y z
N MET A 1 -19.28 -6.41 -17.42
CA MET A 1 -17.96 -6.95 -17.03
C MET A 1 -17.34 -5.91 -16.11
N ILE A 2 -16.96 -6.25 -14.88
CA ILE A 2 -16.35 -5.27 -13.95
C ILE A 2 -14.94 -5.01 -14.44
N ASP A 3 -14.64 -3.77 -14.83
CA ASP A 3 -13.29 -3.33 -15.19
C ASP A 3 -12.41 -3.33 -13.92
N ALA A 4 -11.82 -4.49 -13.63
CA ALA A 4 -11.10 -4.75 -12.39
C ALA A 4 -9.65 -4.21 -12.40
N VAL A 5 -9.13 -3.88 -13.58
CA VAL A 5 -7.74 -3.41 -13.76
C VAL A 5 -7.67 -1.89 -13.61
N GLY A 6 -8.62 -1.17 -14.23
CA GLY A 6 -8.60 0.29 -14.35
C GLY A 6 -7.50 0.77 -15.31
N LYS A 7 -7.64 1.99 -15.86
CA LYS A 7 -6.63 2.54 -16.80
C LYS A 7 -5.30 2.87 -16.10
N PHE A 8 -4.19 2.36 -16.64
CA PHE A 8 -2.83 2.68 -16.24
C PHE A 8 -2.45 4.08 -16.69
N ARG A 9 -2.05 4.93 -15.73
CA ARG A 9 -1.71 6.34 -15.94
C ARG A 9 -0.22 6.63 -15.71
N GLY A 10 0.64 5.64 -15.93
CA GLY A 10 2.08 5.78 -15.69
C GLY A 10 2.48 5.77 -14.20
N ARG A 11 1.64 5.26 -13.29
CA ARG A 11 1.92 5.13 -11.85
C ARG A 11 1.49 3.75 -11.34
N ASN A 12 2.16 3.24 -10.31
CA ASN A 12 1.91 1.93 -9.70
C ASN A 12 2.02 0.77 -10.73
N ALA A 13 3.09 0.78 -11.55
CA ALA A 13 3.28 -0.17 -12.65
C ALA A 13 3.23 -1.63 -12.20
N LYS A 14 3.80 -1.96 -11.04
CA LYS A 14 3.71 -3.30 -10.42
C LYS A 14 2.27 -3.75 -10.18
N ALA A 15 1.45 -2.86 -9.63
CA ALA A 15 0.05 -3.18 -9.33
C ALA A 15 -0.77 -3.34 -10.61
N PHE A 16 -0.50 -2.51 -11.62
CA PHE A 16 -1.10 -2.62 -12.94
C PHE A 16 -0.76 -3.96 -13.61
N ILE A 17 0.53 -4.26 -13.81
CA ILE A 17 0.99 -5.50 -14.45
C ILE A 17 0.40 -6.73 -13.76
N ARG A 18 0.42 -6.77 -12.41
CA ARG A 18 -0.15 -7.89 -11.66
C ARG A 18 -1.64 -8.10 -11.94
N LYS A 19 -2.43 -7.02 -11.98
CA LYS A 19 -3.87 -7.11 -12.26
C LYS A 19 -4.13 -7.49 -13.72
N TYR A 20 -3.36 -6.93 -14.64
CA TYR A 20 -3.49 -7.16 -16.07
C TYR A 20 -3.13 -8.60 -16.45
N GLU A 21 -2.00 -9.12 -15.98
CA GLU A 21 -1.60 -10.52 -16.20
C GLU A 21 -2.58 -11.50 -15.54
N ALA A 22 -3.11 -11.18 -14.35
CA ALA A 22 -4.13 -12.01 -13.71
C ALA A 22 -5.45 -12.05 -14.49
N LEU A 23 -5.86 -10.94 -15.09
CA LEU A 23 -7.02 -10.89 -15.98
C LEU A 23 -6.77 -11.72 -17.24
N GLY A 24 -5.62 -11.55 -17.89
CA GLY A 24 -5.23 -12.34 -19.05
C GLY A 24 -5.20 -13.83 -18.75
N ALA A 25 -4.56 -14.24 -17.66
CA ALA A 25 -4.52 -15.64 -17.22
C ALA A 25 -5.92 -16.22 -16.99
N ARG A 26 -6.85 -15.45 -16.40
CA ARG A 26 -8.23 -15.86 -16.21
C ARG A 26 -8.99 -16.06 -17.54
N MET A 27 -8.64 -15.31 -18.57
CA MET A 27 -9.24 -15.40 -19.90
C MET A 27 -8.51 -16.39 -20.83
N GLY A 28 -7.41 -17.00 -20.38
CA GLY A 28 -6.58 -17.86 -21.21
C GLY A 28 -5.81 -17.08 -22.29
N ALA A 29 -5.53 -15.79 -22.05
CA ALA A 29 -4.86 -14.91 -22.99
C ALA A 29 -3.39 -15.31 -23.20
N THR A 30 -2.94 -15.25 -24.45
CA THR A 30 -1.54 -15.41 -24.84
C THR A 30 -0.78 -14.08 -24.69
N HIS A 31 0.55 -14.11 -24.83
CA HIS A 31 1.35 -12.90 -24.88
C HIS A 31 0.96 -11.95 -26.01
N HIS A 32 0.48 -12.48 -27.13
CA HIS A 32 0.00 -11.66 -28.24
C HIS A 32 -1.30 -10.93 -27.87
N ASP A 33 -2.23 -11.64 -27.22
CA ASP A 33 -3.48 -11.06 -26.74
C ASP A 33 -3.22 -9.96 -25.69
N LEU A 34 -2.26 -10.18 -24.79
CA LEU A 34 -1.82 -9.17 -23.80
C LEU A 34 -1.19 -7.91 -24.44
N LEU A 35 -0.70 -7.98 -25.67
CA LEU A 35 -0.19 -6.80 -26.35
C LEU A 35 -1.32 -6.06 -27.06
N GLN A 36 -2.21 -6.79 -27.75
CA GLN A 36 -3.36 -6.19 -28.43
C GLN A 36 -4.30 -5.48 -27.45
N ASP A 37 -4.59 -6.13 -26.33
CA ASP A 37 -5.54 -5.61 -25.36
C ASP A 37 -4.97 -4.44 -24.55
N LEU A 38 -3.65 -4.19 -24.62
CA LEU A 38 -2.98 -3.19 -23.78
C LEU A 38 -3.56 -1.78 -23.98
N SER A 39 -3.98 -1.45 -25.21
CA SER A 39 -4.62 -0.18 -25.58
C SER A 39 -5.91 0.12 -24.77
N PHE A 40 -6.64 -0.91 -24.34
CA PHE A 40 -7.85 -0.72 -23.53
C PHE A 40 -7.55 -0.37 -22.07
N TYR A 41 -6.36 -0.75 -21.60
CA TYR A 41 -5.99 -0.67 -20.18
C TYR A 41 -4.89 0.35 -19.89
N VAL A 42 -4.33 0.99 -20.90
CA VAL A 42 -3.36 2.08 -20.75
C VAL A 42 -3.98 3.39 -21.22
N LEU A 43 -3.66 4.49 -20.54
CA LEU A 43 -4.11 5.82 -20.93
C LEU A 43 -3.37 6.29 -22.18
N ASP A 44 -4.13 6.73 -23.17
CA ASP A 44 -3.72 7.33 -24.45
C ASP A 44 -3.96 8.86 -24.46
N GLU A 45 -4.25 9.44 -23.30
CA GLU A 45 -4.46 10.88 -23.06
C GLU A 45 -3.27 11.47 -22.31
N ASP A 46 -3.04 12.79 -22.39
CA ASP A 46 -1.85 13.46 -21.83
C ASP A 46 -1.60 13.16 -20.32
N PRO A 47 -0.44 12.58 -19.94
CA PRO A 47 0.65 12.11 -20.80
C PRO A 47 0.29 10.81 -21.52
N ASP A 48 0.49 10.76 -22.85
CA ASP A 48 0.20 9.58 -23.68
C ASP A 48 1.11 8.39 -23.32
N VAL A 49 0.69 7.64 -22.31
CA VAL A 49 1.40 6.48 -21.78
C VAL A 49 1.41 5.35 -22.80
N PHE A 50 0.29 5.17 -23.51
CA PHE A 50 0.18 4.11 -24.50
C PHE A 50 1.10 4.37 -25.69
N GLY A 51 1.14 5.59 -26.23
CA GLY A 51 2.05 5.97 -27.31
C GLY A 51 3.54 5.77 -26.95
N LEU A 52 3.92 6.01 -25.69
CA LEU A 52 5.27 5.69 -25.21
C LEU A 52 5.57 4.19 -25.22
N ILE A 53 4.60 3.34 -24.91
CA ILE A 53 4.76 1.88 -24.93
C ILE A 53 4.75 1.35 -26.36
N GLU A 54 3.84 1.84 -27.21
CA GLU A 54 3.66 1.40 -28.60
C GLU A 54 4.93 1.67 -29.44
N THR A 55 5.63 2.76 -29.15
CA THR A 55 6.88 3.13 -29.83
C THR A 55 8.11 2.36 -29.32
N HIS A 56 7.98 1.58 -28.25
CA HIS A 56 9.08 0.80 -27.70
C HIS A 56 9.37 -0.45 -28.56
N SER A 57 10.66 -0.78 -28.74
CA SER A 57 11.11 -1.87 -29.62
C SER A 57 10.51 -3.24 -29.24
N ALA A 58 10.31 -3.50 -27.95
CA ALA A 58 9.67 -4.73 -27.48
C ALA A 58 8.20 -4.85 -27.92
N TYR A 59 7.45 -3.74 -27.97
CA TYR A 59 6.07 -3.75 -28.43
C TYR A 59 6.02 -4.05 -29.94
N ILE A 60 6.86 -3.36 -30.71
CA ILE A 60 7.03 -3.59 -32.16
C ILE A 60 7.42 -5.05 -32.47
N ALA A 61 8.25 -5.66 -31.62
CA ALA A 61 8.71 -7.04 -31.75
C ALA A 61 7.69 -8.10 -31.27
N ASN A 62 6.49 -7.70 -30.82
CA ASN A 62 5.51 -8.59 -30.17
C ASN A 62 6.06 -9.34 -28.93
N ASP A 63 6.94 -8.68 -28.17
CA ASP A 63 7.59 -9.24 -26.98
C ASP A 63 6.94 -8.72 -25.69
N TRP A 64 5.94 -9.46 -25.19
CA TRP A 64 5.28 -9.16 -23.91
C TRP A 64 6.27 -9.10 -22.73
N PRO A 65 7.18 -10.08 -22.52
CA PRO A 65 8.21 -9.98 -21.49
C PRO A 65 9.03 -8.68 -21.54
N GLY A 66 9.41 -8.23 -22.73
CA GLY A 66 10.13 -6.97 -22.92
C GLY A 66 9.27 -5.74 -22.61
N VAL A 67 8.01 -5.72 -23.04
CA VAL A 67 7.05 -4.64 -22.70
C VAL A 67 6.77 -4.58 -21.20
N ARG A 68 6.56 -5.73 -20.55
CA ARG A 68 6.41 -5.86 -19.10
C ARG A 68 7.62 -5.29 -18.37
N HIS A 69 8.83 -5.63 -18.82
CA HIS A 69 10.05 -5.10 -18.23
C HIS A 69 10.13 -3.58 -18.38
N TYR A 70 9.86 -3.06 -19.58
CA TYR A 70 9.83 -1.63 -19.84
C TYR A 70 8.80 -0.89 -18.97
N ILE A 71 7.58 -1.43 -18.81
CA ILE A 71 6.56 -0.82 -17.96
C ILE A 71 7.02 -0.76 -16.50
N LEU A 72 7.64 -1.83 -16.01
CA LEU A 72 8.10 -1.95 -14.63
C LEU A 72 9.33 -1.08 -14.31
N THR A 73 10.16 -0.73 -15.30
CA THR A 73 11.40 0.05 -15.08
C THR A 73 11.32 1.48 -15.60
N GLY A 74 10.51 1.73 -16.63
CA GLY A 74 10.36 3.03 -17.29
C GLY A 74 9.38 3.97 -16.60
N PHE A 75 8.34 3.44 -15.95
CA PHE A 75 7.32 4.26 -15.25
C PHE A 75 7.46 4.24 -13.73
N GLU A 76 8.08 3.20 -13.18
CA GLU A 76 8.65 3.25 -11.84
C GLU A 76 10.12 3.62 -12.02
N GLY A 77 10.41 4.92 -12.16
CA GLY A 77 11.79 5.41 -12.09
C GLY A 77 12.50 4.87 -10.84
N PRO A 78 13.84 5.00 -10.73
CA PRO A 78 14.53 4.65 -9.50
C PRO A 78 13.78 5.30 -8.35
N GLU A 79 13.52 4.56 -7.28
CA GLU A 79 12.72 5.02 -6.16
C GLU A 79 13.46 6.21 -5.53
N ILE A 80 13.26 7.41 -6.10
CA ILE A 80 13.99 8.62 -5.75
C ILE A 80 13.84 8.74 -4.24
N ASP A 81 14.90 9.13 -3.55
CA ASP A 81 14.94 9.33 -2.11
C ASP A 81 13.91 10.39 -1.67
N LYS A 82 12.63 10.03 -1.73
CA LYS A 82 11.50 10.91 -1.54
C LYS A 82 11.28 11.13 -0.05
N TYR A 83 11.66 10.15 0.76
CA TYR A 83 11.52 10.20 2.20
C TYR A 83 12.86 9.95 2.87
N THR A 84 13.09 10.74 3.90
CA THR A 84 14.19 10.69 4.84
C THR A 84 13.65 10.31 6.21
N GLU A 85 14.54 9.95 7.16
CA GLU A 85 14.14 9.78 8.56
C GLU A 85 13.52 11.06 9.14
N HIS A 86 13.94 12.24 8.66
CA HIS A 86 13.34 13.51 9.05
C HIS A 86 11.86 13.60 8.64
N ASP A 87 11.51 13.17 7.43
CA ASP A 87 10.12 13.16 6.97
C ASP A 87 9.25 12.23 7.84
N LEU A 88 9.78 11.07 8.23
CA LEU A 88 9.12 10.17 9.17
C LEU A 88 8.95 10.82 10.55
N ALA A 89 9.98 11.47 11.07
CA ALA A 89 9.94 12.16 12.36
C ALA A 89 8.93 13.31 12.37
N VAL A 90 8.84 14.08 11.27
CA VAL A 90 7.84 15.14 11.09
C VAL A 90 6.44 14.53 11.02
N PHE A 91 6.24 13.47 10.23
CA PHE A 91 4.96 12.78 10.09
C PHE A 91 4.40 12.31 11.44
N VAL A 92 5.23 11.66 12.26
CA VAL A 92 4.80 11.17 13.59
C VAL A 92 4.65 12.26 14.64
N SER A 93 5.24 13.44 14.41
CA SER A 93 5.13 14.57 15.34
C SER A 93 3.90 15.45 15.07
N GLN A 94 3.20 15.22 13.95
CA GLN A 94 1.93 15.87 13.67
C GLN A 94 0.85 15.36 14.61
N ALA A 95 -0.04 16.26 15.05
CA ALA A 95 -1.19 15.88 15.86
C ALA A 95 -2.23 15.19 14.97
N TRP A 96 -2.30 13.86 15.05
CA TRP A 96 -3.33 13.08 14.38
C TRP A 96 -4.59 12.98 15.24
N THR A 97 -5.75 13.11 14.62
CA THR A 97 -7.03 12.76 15.25
C THR A 97 -7.48 11.44 14.66
N ILE A 98 -7.33 10.34 15.42
CA ILE A 98 -7.72 8.99 14.99
C ILE A 98 -8.89 8.55 15.88
N GLY A 99 -10.11 8.82 15.42
CA GLY A 99 -11.35 8.45 16.13
C GLY A 99 -12.01 7.19 15.57
N THR A 100 -11.60 6.74 14.38
CA THR A 100 -12.21 5.61 13.67
C THR A 100 -11.18 4.64 13.12
N LEU A 101 -11.60 3.39 12.88
CA LEU A 101 -10.78 2.38 12.22
C LEU A 101 -10.32 2.81 10.82
N THR A 102 -11.15 3.56 10.10
CA THR A 102 -10.82 4.10 8.77
C THR A 102 -9.66 5.10 8.86
N GLU A 103 -9.71 6.02 9.81
CA GLU A 103 -8.62 6.99 10.03
C GLU A 103 -7.33 6.29 10.47
N LEU A 104 -7.43 5.25 11.31
CA LEU A 104 -6.29 4.43 11.70
C LEU A 104 -5.65 3.74 10.48
N ASN A 105 -6.47 3.21 9.58
CA ASN A 105 -5.98 2.57 8.36
C ASN A 105 -5.29 3.58 7.43
N HIS A 106 -5.85 4.79 7.28
CA HIS A 106 -5.20 5.85 6.50
C HIS A 106 -3.87 6.28 7.10
N TYR A 107 -3.82 6.47 8.42
CA TYR A 107 -2.57 6.74 9.14
C TYR A 107 -1.55 5.63 8.92
N SER A 108 -1.95 4.37 9.14
CA SER A 108 -1.06 3.20 9.02
C SER A 108 -0.52 3.00 7.60
N LEU A 109 -1.34 3.22 6.57
CA LEU A 109 -0.92 3.16 5.18
C LEU A 109 0.08 4.27 4.84
N SER A 110 -0.19 5.51 5.28
CA SER A 110 0.69 6.65 5.04
C SER A 110 2.03 6.48 5.78
N PHE A 111 1.97 6.00 7.03
CA PHE A 111 3.14 5.64 7.81
C PHE A 111 3.98 4.56 7.12
N LYS A 112 3.35 3.48 6.65
CA LYS A 112 4.05 2.39 5.96
C LYS A 112 4.68 2.82 4.64
N ASP A 113 4.03 3.69 3.87
CA ASP A 113 4.64 4.21 2.63
C ASP A 113 5.99 4.90 2.87
N ILE A 114 6.13 5.60 3.99
CA ILE A 114 7.38 6.25 4.40
C ILE A 114 8.31 5.20 5.02
N GLY A 115 7.85 4.50 6.04
CA GLY A 115 8.65 3.61 6.88
C GLY A 115 9.21 2.39 6.13
N ASP A 116 8.42 1.74 5.28
CA ASP A 116 8.88 0.56 4.54
C ASP A 116 9.98 0.93 3.54
N LYS A 117 9.96 2.14 2.96
CA LYS A 117 11.03 2.62 2.06
C LYS A 117 12.33 2.87 2.82
N LEU A 118 12.26 3.49 3.99
CA LEU A 118 13.44 3.70 4.85
C LEU A 118 14.03 2.37 5.33
N LEU A 119 13.16 1.40 5.67
CA LEU A 119 13.53 0.06 6.09
C LEU A 119 14.21 -0.73 4.95
N LEU A 120 13.65 -0.71 3.74
CA LEU A 120 14.23 -1.38 2.56
C LEU A 120 15.64 -0.87 2.23
N ARG A 121 15.91 0.40 2.55
CA ARG A 121 17.22 1.05 2.34
C ARG A 121 18.18 0.85 3.51
N GLY A 122 17.74 0.22 4.60
CA GLY A 122 18.54 0.03 5.81
C GLY A 122 18.82 1.32 6.58
N GLN A 123 18.06 2.39 6.34
CA GLN A 123 18.19 3.65 7.08
C GLN A 123 17.61 3.56 8.48
N ILE A 124 16.59 2.71 8.67
CA ILE A 124 16.02 2.37 9.97
C ILE A 124 15.89 0.86 10.13
N GLY A 125 15.94 0.39 11.38
CA GLY A 125 15.64 -1.01 11.71
C GLY A 125 14.16 -1.24 12.04
N HIS A 126 13.72 -2.50 12.06
CA HIS A 126 12.34 -2.87 12.40
C HIS A 126 11.89 -2.34 13.78
N LYS A 127 12.79 -2.34 14.78
CA LYS A 127 12.48 -1.80 16.12
C LYS A 127 12.27 -0.28 16.09
N GLN A 128 13.09 0.45 15.35
CA GLN A 128 12.93 1.90 15.18
C GLN A 128 11.63 2.22 14.44
N LEU A 129 11.30 1.47 13.39
CA LEU A 129 10.02 1.60 12.68
C LEU A 129 8.84 1.44 13.64
N LEU A 130 8.87 0.44 14.51
CA LEU A 130 7.82 0.24 15.51
C LEU A 130 7.72 1.40 16.51
N GLN A 131 8.85 1.89 17.00
CA GLN A 131 8.89 3.05 17.91
C GLN A 131 8.31 4.32 17.26
N TYR A 132 8.63 4.58 16.00
CA TYR A 132 8.04 5.67 15.24
C TYR A 132 6.53 5.51 15.08
N PHE A 133 6.05 4.29 14.80
CA PHE A 133 4.62 4.03 14.64
C PHE A 133 3.85 4.36 15.92
N VAL A 134 4.31 3.85 17.07
CA VAL A 134 3.71 4.09 18.39
C VAL A 134 3.77 5.58 18.72
N ARG A 135 4.91 6.24 18.49
CA ARG A 135 5.09 7.68 18.79
C ARG A 135 4.08 8.58 18.06
N GLY A 136 3.65 8.21 16.86
CA GLY A 136 2.69 9.01 16.10
C GLY A 136 1.22 8.73 16.42
N LEU A 137 0.93 7.77 17.32
CA LEU A 137 -0.44 7.51 17.77
C LEU A 137 -0.92 8.62 18.72
N PRO A 138 -2.23 8.97 18.68
CA PRO A 138 -2.82 9.89 19.64
C PRO A 138 -2.71 9.36 21.08
N ASN A 139 -2.65 10.28 22.05
CA ASN A 139 -2.53 9.94 23.47
C ASN A 139 -3.67 9.01 23.95
N GLU A 140 -4.88 9.18 23.43
CA GLU A 140 -6.03 8.35 23.78
C GLU A 140 -5.81 6.88 23.38
N VAL A 141 -5.20 6.65 22.22
CA VAL A 141 -4.85 5.32 21.73
C VAL A 141 -3.67 4.76 22.52
N LEU A 142 -2.67 5.58 22.84
CA LEU A 142 -1.52 5.18 23.66
C LEU A 142 -1.94 4.76 25.07
N LEU A 143 -2.89 5.46 25.69
CA LEU A 143 -3.44 5.09 26.99
C LEU A 143 -4.16 3.73 26.94
N ALA A 144 -4.93 3.48 25.88
CA ALA A 144 -5.59 2.18 25.69
C ALA A 144 -4.60 1.04 25.41
N LEU A 145 -3.47 1.34 24.75
CA LEU A 145 -2.36 0.41 24.56
C LEU A 145 -1.57 0.13 25.85
N GLY A 146 -1.63 1.02 26.85
CA GLY A 146 -0.97 0.83 28.15
C GLY A 146 -1.43 -0.42 28.90
N ASP A 147 -2.62 -0.93 28.57
CA ASP A 147 -3.18 -2.18 29.09
C ASP A 147 -2.78 -3.43 28.26
N SER A 148 -1.98 -3.25 27.20
CA SER A 148 -1.53 -4.36 26.36
C SER A 148 -0.56 -5.29 27.12
N THR A 149 -0.73 -6.59 26.90
CA THR A 149 0.14 -7.65 27.43
C THR A 149 1.30 -7.99 26.50
N LEU A 150 1.46 -7.24 25.41
CA LEU A 150 2.49 -7.50 24.41
C LEU A 150 3.89 -7.27 25.01
N LYS A 151 4.74 -8.29 24.95
CA LYS A 151 6.14 -8.17 25.37
C LYS A 151 6.94 -7.45 24.27
N ASP A 152 7.71 -6.45 24.68
CA ASP A 152 8.54 -5.61 23.79
C ASP A 152 9.55 -6.41 22.95
N GLU A 153 10.04 -7.54 23.47
CA GLU A 153 11.05 -8.37 22.80
C GLU A 153 10.51 -9.10 21.56
N ASP A 154 9.20 -9.38 21.50
CA ASP A 154 8.53 -10.12 20.42
C ASP A 154 7.54 -9.24 19.63
N ALA A 155 7.51 -7.94 19.92
CA ALA A 155 6.59 -7.00 19.32
C ALA A 155 6.93 -6.78 17.84
N THR A 156 5.97 -7.08 16.97
CA THR A 156 6.04 -6.75 15.54
C THR A 156 5.09 -5.60 15.25
N PHE A 157 5.30 -4.90 14.14
CA PHE A 157 4.37 -3.89 13.65
C PHE A 157 2.94 -4.44 13.56
N GLN A 158 2.79 -5.68 13.09
CA GLN A 158 1.48 -6.32 12.94
C GLN A 158 0.81 -6.55 14.30
N HIS A 159 1.56 -7.04 15.30
CA HIS A 159 1.03 -7.24 16.64
C HIS A 159 0.54 -5.93 17.27
N VAL A 160 1.32 -4.86 17.15
CA VAL A 160 0.94 -3.54 17.68
C VAL A 160 -0.25 -2.96 16.92
N LEU A 161 -0.28 -3.08 15.58
CA LEU A 161 -1.42 -2.63 14.79
C LEU A 161 -2.72 -3.35 15.20
N GLU A 162 -2.66 -4.66 15.43
CA GLU A 162 -3.81 -5.45 15.89
C GLU A 162 -4.32 -4.98 17.27
N ASP A 163 -3.41 -4.70 18.20
CA ASP A 163 -3.77 -4.16 19.51
C ASP A 163 -4.40 -2.77 19.40
N VAL A 164 -3.84 -1.89 18.56
CA VAL A 164 -4.43 -0.57 18.28
C VAL A 164 -5.82 -0.69 17.66
N GLN A 165 -6.01 -1.62 16.73
CA GLN A 165 -7.31 -1.85 16.10
C GLN A 165 -8.37 -2.28 17.11
N ARG A 166 -8.00 -3.04 18.17
CA ARG A 166 -8.93 -3.43 19.24
C ARG A 166 -9.45 -2.23 20.03
N CYS A 167 -8.72 -1.12 20.12
CA CYS A 167 -9.21 0.12 20.75
C CYS A 167 -10.44 0.69 20.04
N PHE A 168 -10.63 0.38 18.76
CA PHE A 168 -11.76 0.81 17.93
C PHE A 168 -12.81 -0.28 17.75
N ALA A 169 -12.60 -1.47 18.32
CA ALA A 169 -13.64 -2.50 18.33
C ALA A 169 -14.80 -2.03 19.21
N PRO A 170 -16.07 -2.23 18.78
CA PRO A 170 -17.20 -1.92 19.63
C PRO A 170 -17.10 -2.75 20.91
N THR A 171 -17.00 -2.09 22.07
CA THR A 171 -17.21 -2.74 23.36
C THR A 171 -18.63 -3.26 23.37
N THR A 172 -18.84 -4.55 23.06
CA THR A 172 -20.15 -5.17 23.11
C THR A 172 -20.64 -5.11 24.55
N PHE A 173 -21.48 -4.11 24.82
CA PHE A 173 -22.37 -4.01 25.95
C PHE A 173 -23.39 -5.16 25.87
N TRP A 174 -23.00 -6.35 26.33
CA TRP A 174 -23.94 -7.40 26.76
C TRP A 174 -23.95 -7.52 28.28
N LYS A 175 -24.10 -6.39 28.98
CA LYS A 175 -24.56 -6.35 30.36
C LYS A 175 -25.97 -5.77 30.39
N LYS A 176 -26.92 -6.61 30.81
CA LYS A 176 -28.39 -6.40 30.95
C LYS A 176 -29.25 -6.65 29.71
N ALA A 177 -29.28 -7.91 29.28
CA ALA A 177 -30.60 -8.55 29.18
C ALA A 177 -30.97 -9.02 30.60
N THR A 178 -31.38 -8.06 31.44
CA THR A 178 -32.27 -8.34 32.55
C THR A 178 -33.58 -8.82 31.93
N LEU A 179 -33.74 -10.13 31.83
CA LEU A 179 -35.05 -10.77 31.82
C LEU A 179 -34.97 -11.88 32.87
N GLU A 180 -35.06 -11.44 34.12
CA GLU A 180 -35.82 -12.21 35.10
C GLU A 180 -37.23 -12.41 34.52
N LYS A 181 -37.62 -13.67 34.37
CA LYS A 181 -38.89 -14.20 34.88
C LYS A 181 -38.80 -15.72 34.97
#